data_AF-A0A2V6DX10-F1
#
_entry.id   AF-A0A2V6DX10-F1
#
_cell.length_a   1.000
_cell.length_b   1.000
_cell.length_c   1.000
_cell.angle_alpha   90.00
_cell.angle_beta   90.00
_cell.angle_gamma   90.00
#
_symmetry.space_group_name_H-M   'P 1'
#
loop_
_entity.id
_entity.type
_entity.pdbx_description
1 polymer ?
#
loop_
_entity_poly.entity_id
_entity_poly.type
_entity_poly.pdbx_seq_one_letter_code
_entity_poly.pdbx_strand_id
1 'polypeptide(L)'
;WSRSYGGFDDPNPAHRSNYIPVKFTPRQNPFYCALPYNDKAVTGHRPEAPRVVPWFKEAYQGPGVSTCKDRWVAIRKGNRTAYAQWEDAGPFRTDYWQYVFGNERPKPNLNKGAGLDVSPAVRDYLELNGTDVTDWRFVEFSEVSRGPWSALGENNTFVISDRKTGRGIGRAASKRAEGRAISR
;
A
#
# COMPACT_ATOMS: atom_id res chain seq x y z
N TRP A 1 10.25 -9.17 -3.95
CA TRP A 1 9.68 -7.84 -4.23
C TRP A 1 9.70 -7.47 -5.71
N SER A 2 10.84 -7.12 -6.32
CA SER A 2 10.86 -6.54 -7.70
C SER A 2 10.17 -7.39 -8.75
N ARG A 3 10.27 -8.73 -8.65
CA ARG A 3 9.48 -9.64 -9.48
C ARG A 3 7.98 -9.39 -9.29
N SER A 4 7.43 -9.50 -8.08
CA SER A 4 5.99 -9.33 -7.84
C SER A 4 5.48 -7.91 -8.13
N TYR A 5 6.26 -6.87 -7.78
CA TYR A 5 5.88 -5.48 -8.03
C TYR A 5 5.90 -5.11 -9.53
N GLY A 6 6.75 -5.77 -10.32
CA GLY A 6 6.91 -5.53 -11.76
C GLY A 6 8.19 -4.78 -12.14
N GLY A 7 8.96 -4.32 -11.16
CA GLY A 7 10.24 -3.66 -11.36
C GLY A 7 10.79 -3.08 -10.05
N PHE A 8 11.88 -2.30 -10.14
CA PHE A 8 12.41 -1.53 -9.02
C PHE A 8 11.58 -0.25 -8.85
N ASP A 9 11.00 -0.05 -7.67
CA ASP A 9 10.23 1.16 -7.34
C ASP A 9 11.16 2.32 -7.01
N ASP A 10 11.75 2.92 -8.05
CA ASP A 10 12.79 3.94 -7.92
C ASP A 10 12.26 5.19 -7.17
N PRO A 11 12.85 5.55 -6.02
CA PRO A 11 12.40 6.71 -5.25
C PRO A 11 12.83 8.05 -5.85
N ASN A 12 13.67 8.09 -6.90
CA ASN A 12 14.10 9.34 -7.51
C ASN A 12 12.91 10.06 -8.18
N PRO A 13 12.56 11.31 -7.78
CA PRO A 13 11.44 12.04 -8.38
C PRO A 13 11.52 12.19 -9.90
N ALA A 14 12.73 12.28 -10.47
CA ALA A 14 12.92 12.36 -11.92
C ALA A 14 12.49 11.09 -12.68
N HIS A 15 12.35 9.97 -11.98
CA HIS A 15 11.95 8.67 -12.54
C HIS A 15 10.51 8.31 -12.19
N ARG A 16 9.69 9.28 -11.76
CA ARG A 16 8.31 9.06 -11.34
C ARG A 16 7.34 10.00 -12.05
N SER A 17 6.14 9.48 -12.34
CA SER A 17 5.02 10.26 -12.85
C SER A 17 3.73 9.68 -12.29
N ASN A 18 2.79 10.53 -11.85
CA ASN A 18 1.54 10.11 -11.22
C ASN A 18 1.74 9.07 -10.10
N TYR A 19 2.76 9.30 -9.26
CA TYR A 19 3.12 8.45 -8.11
C TYR A 19 3.65 7.05 -8.44
N ILE A 20 3.94 6.73 -9.71
CA ILE A 20 4.51 5.43 -10.13
C ILE A 20 5.84 5.59 -10.88
N PRO A 21 6.66 4.52 -10.97
CA PRO A 21 7.83 4.52 -11.84
C PRO A 21 7.48 4.75 -13.32
N VAL A 22 8.28 5.57 -14.02
CA VAL A 22 8.03 5.86 -15.45
C VAL A 22 8.34 4.68 -16.37
N LYS A 23 9.09 3.68 -15.89
CA LYS A 23 9.61 2.57 -16.71
C LYS A 23 8.62 1.40 -16.84
N PHE A 24 7.60 1.30 -15.98
CA PHE A 24 6.63 0.21 -15.98
C PHE A 24 5.39 0.55 -15.15
N THR A 25 4.29 -0.14 -15.41
CA THR A 25 3.09 -0.08 -14.56
C THR A 25 3.22 -1.09 -13.42
N PRO A 26 3.10 -0.66 -12.14
CA PRO A 26 3.14 -1.58 -11.01
C PRO A 26 2.04 -2.64 -11.06
N ARG A 27 2.41 -3.89 -10.73
CA ARG A 27 1.47 -5.01 -10.57
C ARG A 27 0.91 -5.14 -9.17
N GLN A 28 1.53 -4.48 -8.20
CA GLN A 28 0.96 -4.32 -6.86
C GLN A 28 0.62 -2.85 -6.63
N ASN A 29 -0.17 -2.59 -5.59
CA ASN A 29 -0.57 -1.22 -5.26
C ASN A 29 0.67 -0.36 -5.01
N PRO A 30 0.86 0.77 -5.74
CA PRO A 30 2.00 1.64 -5.52
C PRO A 30 1.95 2.35 -4.16
N PHE A 31 0.78 2.45 -3.53
CA PHE A 31 0.63 2.97 -2.18
C PHE A 31 0.70 1.82 -1.17
N TYR A 32 1.90 1.59 -0.66
CA TYR A 32 2.18 0.54 0.30
C TYR A 32 3.06 1.03 1.45
N CYS A 33 3.08 0.27 2.54
CA CYS A 33 3.90 0.54 3.71
C CYS A 33 4.47 -0.74 4.32
N ALA A 34 5.45 -0.56 5.20
CA ALA A 34 5.96 -1.57 6.10
C ALA A 34 5.79 -1.15 7.55
N LEU A 35 5.30 -2.09 8.36
CA LEU A 35 5.22 -1.96 9.81
C LEU A 35 6.16 -3.00 10.46
N PRO A 36 6.75 -2.72 11.64
CA PRO A 36 7.87 -3.50 12.19
C PRO A 36 7.42 -4.81 12.83
N TYR A 37 6.56 -5.55 12.15
CA TYR A 37 6.02 -6.83 12.57
C TYR A 37 5.85 -7.78 11.37
N ASN A 38 6.16 -9.05 11.56
CA ASN A 38 5.89 -10.13 10.62
C ASN A 38 5.21 -11.26 11.39
N ASP A 39 3.98 -11.58 11.04
CA ASP A 39 3.20 -12.62 11.71
C ASP A 39 3.59 -14.04 11.27
N LYS A 40 4.41 -14.17 10.22
CA LYS A 40 4.87 -15.47 9.71
C LYS A 40 6.05 -16.01 10.52
N ALA A 41 6.10 -17.33 10.64
CA ALA A 41 7.23 -18.09 11.14
C ALA A 41 7.72 -19.08 10.06
N VAL A 42 8.80 -19.82 10.34
CA VAL A 42 9.28 -20.92 9.48
C VAL A 42 8.15 -21.93 9.24
N THR A 43 7.40 -22.23 10.30
CA THR A 43 6.20 -23.07 10.27
C THR A 43 5.01 -22.26 10.81
N GLY A 44 4.03 -22.00 9.96
CA GLY A 44 2.80 -21.31 10.37
C GLY A 44 3.03 -19.83 10.73
N HIS A 45 2.58 -19.46 11.93
CA HIS A 45 2.58 -18.09 12.43
C HIS A 45 3.40 -17.99 13.71
N ARG A 46 3.82 -16.76 14.03
CA ARG A 46 4.48 -16.52 15.31
C ARG A 46 3.53 -16.80 16.48
N PRO A 47 4.03 -17.32 17.61
CA PRO A 47 3.18 -17.72 18.75
C PRO A 47 2.30 -16.60 19.28
N GLU A 48 2.76 -15.35 19.21
CA GLU A 48 1.98 -14.19 19.66
C GLU A 48 0.90 -13.75 18.65
N ALA A 49 1.02 -14.08 17.36
CA ALA A 49 0.15 -13.55 16.31
C ALA A 49 -1.36 -13.80 16.57
N PRO A 50 -1.80 -15.01 16.98
CA PRO A 50 -3.21 -15.26 17.29
C PRO A 50 -3.76 -14.44 18.46
N ARG A 51 -2.88 -13.90 19.31
CA ARG A 51 -3.25 -13.10 20.48
C ARG A 51 -3.16 -11.60 20.21
N VAL A 52 -2.23 -11.14 19.38
CA VAL A 52 -1.92 -9.71 19.23
C VAL A 52 -2.46 -9.10 17.94
N VAL A 53 -2.66 -9.88 16.88
CA VAL A 53 -3.25 -9.39 15.63
C VAL A 53 -4.77 -9.34 15.80
N PRO A 54 -5.42 -8.15 15.78
CA PRO A 54 -6.83 -8.02 16.17
C PRO A 54 -7.81 -8.84 15.31
N TRP A 55 -7.43 -9.10 14.06
CA TRP A 55 -8.23 -9.79 13.05
C TRP A 55 -7.67 -11.18 12.69
N PHE A 56 -6.82 -11.76 13.55
CA PHE A 56 -6.11 -12.99 13.21
C PHE A 56 -7.08 -14.10 12.79
N LYS A 57 -8.14 -14.32 13.58
CA LYS A 57 -9.09 -15.42 13.38
C LYS A 57 -9.85 -15.26 12.07
N GLU A 58 -10.29 -14.04 11.78
CA GLU A 58 -11.06 -13.69 10.59
C GLU A 58 -10.20 -13.75 9.32
N ALA A 59 -8.91 -13.42 9.43
CA ALA A 59 -7.98 -13.39 8.30
C ALA A 59 -7.23 -14.70 8.06
N TYR A 60 -7.33 -15.68 8.96
CA TYR A 60 -6.56 -16.91 8.90
C TYR A 60 -6.96 -17.75 7.68
N GLN A 61 -5.98 -18.04 6.81
CA GLN A 61 -6.17 -18.84 5.59
C GLN A 61 -5.29 -20.10 5.57
N GLY A 62 -4.69 -20.46 6.69
CA GLY A 62 -3.77 -21.59 6.80
C GLY A 62 -2.33 -21.19 7.13
N PRO A 63 -1.46 -22.18 7.40
CA PRO A 63 -0.10 -21.94 7.86
C PRO A 63 0.73 -21.18 6.81
N GLY A 64 1.48 -20.18 7.26
CA GLY A 64 2.41 -19.43 6.41
C GLY A 64 1.76 -18.38 5.50
N VAL A 65 0.42 -18.25 5.53
CA VAL A 65 -0.31 -17.14 4.89
C VAL A 65 -0.43 -16.00 5.89
N SER A 66 0.14 -14.83 5.57
CA SER A 66 0.10 -13.68 6.47
C SER A 66 -1.34 -13.18 6.66
N THR A 67 -1.70 -12.90 7.90
CA THR A 67 -2.92 -12.22 8.32
C THR A 67 -2.76 -10.69 8.31
N CYS A 68 -1.53 -10.18 8.22
CA CYS A 68 -1.21 -8.75 8.22
C CYS A 68 -1.17 -8.15 6.80
N LYS A 69 -0.77 -8.95 5.81
CA LYS A 69 -0.64 -8.52 4.42
C LYS A 69 -1.96 -7.97 3.86
N ASP A 70 -1.85 -6.99 2.95
CA ASP A 70 -2.95 -6.33 2.21
C ASP A 70 -3.89 -5.48 3.08
N ARG A 71 -3.66 -5.39 4.41
CA ARG A 71 -4.42 -4.54 5.33
C ARG A 71 -4.19 -3.06 5.04
N TRP A 72 -5.23 -2.25 5.16
CA TRP A 72 -5.15 -0.82 4.89
C TRP A 72 -4.75 -0.03 6.14
N VAL A 73 -3.91 0.97 5.90
CA VAL A 73 -3.48 1.97 6.89
C VAL A 73 -3.75 3.35 6.34
N ALA A 74 -4.34 4.22 7.16
CA ALA A 74 -4.38 5.65 6.90
C ALA A 74 -3.14 6.30 7.51
N ILE A 75 -2.41 7.09 6.71
CA ILE A 75 -1.20 7.81 7.10
C ILE A 75 -1.46 9.30 6.89
N ARG A 76 -1.30 10.10 7.94
CA ARG A 76 -1.64 11.52 7.95
C ARG A 76 -0.41 12.38 8.20
N LYS A 77 -0.25 13.41 7.37
CA LYS A 77 0.70 14.52 7.53
C LYS A 77 -0.05 15.83 7.41
N GLY A 78 -0.14 16.58 8.51
CA GLY A 78 -0.94 17.81 8.54
C GLY A 78 -2.40 17.55 8.19
N ASN A 79 -2.88 18.18 7.12
CA ASN A 79 -4.24 18.05 6.59
C ASN A 79 -4.38 17.00 5.46
N ARG A 80 -3.30 16.31 5.07
CA ARG A 80 -3.31 15.29 4.02
C ARG A 80 -3.31 13.90 4.62
N THR A 81 -4.10 13.00 4.03
CA THR A 81 -4.15 11.58 4.38
C THR A 81 -3.95 10.74 3.13
N ALA A 82 -2.97 9.83 3.18
CA ALA A 82 -2.81 8.77 2.20
C ALA A 82 -3.29 7.45 2.80
N TYR A 83 -3.82 6.57 1.95
CA TYR A 83 -4.12 5.20 2.34
C TYR A 83 -3.13 4.27 1.65
N ALA A 84 -2.56 3.36 2.43
CA ALA A 84 -1.54 2.43 1.96
C ALA A 84 -1.87 1.00 2.39
N GLN A 85 -1.54 0.02 1.56
CA GLN A 85 -1.61 -1.39 1.95
C GLN A 85 -0.34 -1.82 2.68
N TRP A 86 -0.48 -2.65 3.71
CA TRP A 86 0.64 -3.23 4.41
C TRP A 86 1.23 -4.38 3.58
N GLU A 87 2.41 -4.16 3.01
CA GLU A 87 3.01 -5.07 2.04
C GLU A 87 4.35 -5.69 2.47
N ASP A 88 5.00 -5.13 3.50
CA ASP A 88 6.31 -5.58 3.97
C ASP A 88 6.50 -5.45 5.50
N ALA A 89 7.55 -6.06 6.05
CA ALA A 89 7.86 -6.03 7.47
C ALA A 89 9.16 -5.25 7.74
N GLY A 90 9.06 -4.21 8.56
CA GLY A 90 10.14 -3.27 8.86
C GLY A 90 9.58 -1.93 9.35
N PRO A 91 10.40 -0.92 9.66
CA PRO A 91 11.84 -0.86 9.41
C PRO A 91 12.67 -1.47 10.55
N PHE A 92 13.90 -1.91 10.24
CA PHE A 92 14.96 -2.42 11.14
C PHE A 92 14.68 -3.69 11.95
N ARG A 93 13.41 -4.01 12.22
CA ARG A 93 12.99 -5.19 12.96
C ARG A 93 11.60 -5.63 12.51
N THR A 94 11.24 -6.88 12.82
CA THR A 94 10.00 -7.50 12.34
C THR A 94 9.24 -8.21 13.47
N ASP A 95 9.51 -7.87 14.72
CA ASP A 95 8.99 -8.51 15.92
C ASP A 95 8.29 -7.54 16.88
N TYR A 96 8.08 -6.28 16.46
CA TYR A 96 7.66 -5.21 17.34
C TYR A 96 6.15 -5.00 17.41
N TRP A 97 5.43 -6.06 17.75
CA TRP A 97 3.97 -6.05 17.83
C TRP A 97 3.43 -5.06 18.88
N GLN A 98 4.19 -4.71 19.92
CA GLN A 98 3.76 -3.76 20.95
C GLN A 98 3.59 -2.34 20.42
N TYR A 99 4.35 -1.97 19.39
CA TYR A 99 4.15 -0.70 18.68
C TYR A 99 3.05 -0.82 17.62
N VAL A 100 3.02 -1.95 16.90
CA VAL A 100 2.08 -2.13 15.78
C VAL A 100 0.63 -2.31 16.25
N PHE A 101 0.40 -3.10 17.29
CA PHE A 101 -0.93 -3.44 17.82
C PHE A 101 -1.15 -3.00 19.27
N GLY A 102 -0.13 -2.44 19.92
CA GLY A 102 -0.20 -1.93 21.28
C GLY A 102 -0.05 -0.42 21.35
N ASN A 103 0.39 0.07 22.51
CA ASN A 103 0.51 1.50 22.81
C ASN A 103 1.97 1.97 22.91
N GLU A 104 2.96 1.14 22.59
CA GLU A 104 4.36 1.58 22.60
C GLU A 104 4.62 2.61 21.49
N ARG A 105 5.60 3.48 21.69
CA ARG A 105 6.14 4.38 20.65
C ARG A 105 7.24 3.68 19.86
N PRO A 106 7.60 4.13 18.65
CA PRO A 106 8.75 3.60 17.93
C PRO A 106 10.01 3.64 18.81
N LYS A 107 10.78 2.55 18.83
CA LYS A 107 12.04 2.47 19.56
C LYS A 107 13.16 3.13 18.75
N PRO A 108 14.16 3.75 19.43
CA PRO A 108 15.34 4.28 18.75
C PRO A 108 15.98 3.26 17.80
N ASN A 109 16.36 3.73 16.62
CA ASN A 109 17.03 2.95 15.57
C ASN A 109 17.88 3.91 14.71
N LEU A 110 18.52 3.38 13.66
CA LEU A 110 19.40 4.18 12.78
C LEU A 110 18.69 5.39 12.15
N ASN A 111 17.36 5.34 12.00
CA ASN A 111 16.53 6.45 11.52
C ASN A 111 15.76 7.15 12.66
N LYS A 112 16.41 7.34 13.81
CA LYS A 112 15.88 8.14 14.95
C LYS A 112 14.52 7.68 15.48
N GLY A 113 14.22 6.38 15.38
CA GLY A 113 12.95 5.82 15.81
C GLY A 113 11.90 5.76 14.71
N ALA A 114 12.30 5.41 13.48
CA ALA A 114 11.33 5.10 12.44
C ALA A 114 10.49 3.86 12.83
N GLY A 115 9.17 3.99 12.83
CA GLY A 115 8.24 2.89 13.09
C GLY A 115 7.33 2.55 11.89
N LEU A 116 7.45 3.29 10.79
CA LEU A 116 6.67 3.12 9.58
C LEU A 116 7.60 3.43 8.41
N ASP A 117 7.70 2.50 7.46
CA ASP A 117 8.33 2.76 6.17
C ASP A 117 7.24 2.86 5.10
N VAL A 118 7.37 3.80 4.17
CA VAL A 118 6.31 4.10 3.21
C VAL A 118 6.85 4.08 1.79
N SER A 119 6.01 3.68 0.84
CA SER A 119 6.39 3.68 -0.56
C SER A 119 6.71 5.10 -1.05
N PRO A 120 7.51 5.24 -2.12
CA PRO A 120 7.72 6.53 -2.76
C PRO A 120 6.41 7.22 -3.15
N ALA A 121 5.36 6.48 -3.52
CA ALA A 121 4.04 7.04 -3.83
C ALA A 121 3.40 7.75 -2.62
N VAL A 122 3.45 7.12 -1.44
CA VAL A 122 2.96 7.71 -0.19
C VAL A 122 3.78 8.93 0.20
N ARG A 123 5.12 8.81 0.12
CA ARG A 123 6.05 9.92 0.37
C ARG A 123 5.71 11.13 -0.51
N ASP A 124 5.57 10.91 -1.81
CA ASP A 124 5.31 11.97 -2.80
C ASP A 124 3.94 12.63 -2.58
N TYR A 125 2.91 11.85 -2.25
CA TYR A 125 1.57 12.39 -1.98
C TYR A 125 1.49 13.23 -0.71
N LEU A 126 2.14 12.76 0.37
CA LEU A 126 2.18 13.41 1.67
C LEU A 126 3.28 14.47 1.80
N GLU A 127 4.12 14.64 0.77
CA GLU A 127 5.25 15.57 0.75
C GLU A 127 6.23 15.33 1.92
N LEU A 128 6.53 14.07 2.19
CA LEU A 128 7.40 13.68 3.30
C LEU A 128 8.87 13.92 2.97
N ASN A 129 9.62 14.35 3.98
CA ASN A 129 11.08 14.35 3.94
C ASN A 129 11.64 12.92 4.08
N GLY A 130 12.96 12.74 3.92
CA GLY A 130 13.60 11.42 4.03
C GLY A 130 13.34 10.71 5.37
N THR A 131 13.21 11.46 6.47
CA THR A 131 12.63 10.96 7.72
C THR A 131 11.71 12.05 8.25
N ASP A 132 10.49 11.67 8.62
CA ASP A 132 9.44 12.62 8.98
C ASP A 132 8.50 12.03 10.04
N VAL A 133 7.69 12.89 10.65
CA VAL A 133 6.67 12.54 11.65
C VAL A 133 5.30 12.53 10.99
N THR A 134 4.61 11.41 11.13
CA THR A 134 3.23 11.18 10.66
C THR A 134 2.41 10.50 11.74
N ASP A 135 1.10 10.67 11.67
CA ASP A 135 0.15 9.83 12.40
C ASP A 135 -0.29 8.67 11.48
N TRP A 136 -0.54 7.49 12.03
CA TRP A 136 -1.13 6.40 11.26
C TRP A 136 -2.09 5.55 12.11
N ARG A 137 -3.02 4.87 11.44
CA ARG A 137 -3.92 3.89 12.06
C ARG A 137 -4.35 2.85 11.05
N PHE A 138 -4.71 1.65 11.53
CA PHE A 138 -5.47 0.70 10.72
C PHE A 138 -6.84 1.27 10.36
N VAL A 139 -7.29 0.94 9.16
CA VAL A 139 -8.61 1.30 8.66
C VAL A 139 -9.23 0.10 7.95
N GLU A 140 -10.55 -0.03 8.04
CA GLU A 140 -11.28 -0.96 7.21
C GLU A 140 -11.46 -0.41 5.79
N PHE A 141 -11.62 -1.28 4.81
CA PHE A 141 -11.75 -0.85 3.41
C PHE A 141 -12.92 0.12 3.17
N SER A 142 -14.01 -0.01 3.94
CA SER A 142 -15.15 0.92 3.90
C SER A 142 -14.81 2.35 4.33
N GLU A 143 -13.73 2.54 5.10
CA GLU A 143 -13.21 3.86 5.50
C GLU A 143 -12.20 4.44 4.50
N VAL A 144 -11.78 3.67 3.51
CA VAL A 144 -10.82 4.09 2.49
C VAL A 144 -11.58 4.80 1.38
N SER A 145 -11.46 6.13 1.32
CA SER A 145 -12.00 6.91 0.20
C SER A 145 -11.18 6.65 -1.07
N ARG A 146 -11.76 6.88 -2.25
CA ARG A 146 -10.99 6.81 -3.50
C ARG A 146 -9.99 7.97 -3.58
N GLY A 147 -8.78 7.64 -3.97
CA GLY A 147 -7.70 8.59 -4.26
C GLY A 147 -6.67 7.94 -5.18
N PRO A 148 -5.45 8.52 -5.31
CA PRO A 148 -4.39 7.94 -6.15
C PRO A 148 -4.06 6.48 -5.84
N TRP A 149 -4.20 6.05 -4.58
CA TRP A 149 -4.04 4.66 -4.11
C TRP A 149 -5.09 3.66 -4.61
N SER A 150 -6.14 4.10 -5.32
CA SER A 150 -7.24 3.23 -5.75
C SER A 150 -7.11 2.71 -7.19
N ALA A 151 -6.10 3.17 -7.94
CA ALA A 151 -6.07 3.00 -9.39
C ALA A 151 -5.35 1.75 -9.90
N LEU A 152 -4.33 1.27 -9.18
CA LEU A 152 -3.38 0.26 -9.69
C LEU A 152 -3.10 -0.82 -8.66
N GLY A 153 -2.63 -1.97 -9.15
CA GLY A 153 -2.26 -3.14 -8.35
C GLY A 153 -3.28 -4.27 -8.41
N GLU A 154 -2.83 -5.47 -8.75
CA GLU A 154 -3.65 -6.69 -8.78
C GLU A 154 -4.12 -7.09 -7.38
N ASN A 155 -3.37 -6.73 -6.34
CA ASN A 155 -3.73 -6.92 -4.92
C ASN A 155 -4.58 -5.78 -4.33
N ASN A 156 -4.87 -4.74 -5.10
CA ASN A 156 -5.60 -3.58 -4.64
C ASN A 156 -7.11 -3.89 -4.53
N THR A 157 -7.69 -3.68 -3.35
CA THR A 157 -9.11 -3.95 -3.08
C THR A 157 -10.05 -3.21 -4.03
N PHE A 158 -9.72 -1.98 -4.45
CA PHE A 158 -10.51 -1.22 -5.43
C PHE A 158 -10.49 -1.88 -6.80
N VAL A 159 -9.30 -2.22 -7.31
CA VAL A 159 -9.11 -2.85 -8.63
C VAL A 159 -9.81 -4.20 -8.68
N ILE A 160 -9.68 -5.01 -7.63
CA ILE A 160 -10.37 -6.30 -7.50
C ILE A 160 -11.89 -6.10 -7.52
N SER A 161 -12.41 -5.11 -6.81
CA SER A 161 -13.85 -4.81 -6.72
C SER A 161 -14.42 -4.28 -8.05
N ASP A 162 -13.69 -3.39 -8.73
CA ASP A 162 -14.07 -2.84 -10.03
C ASP A 162 -14.10 -3.92 -11.12
N ARG A 163 -13.16 -4.88 -11.07
CA ARG A 163 -13.18 -6.06 -11.93
C ARG A 163 -14.41 -6.94 -11.68
N LYS A 164 -14.75 -7.20 -10.41
CA LYS A 164 -15.91 -8.03 -10.04
C LYS A 164 -17.25 -7.40 -10.44
N THR A 165 -17.35 -6.08 -10.37
CA THR A 165 -18.58 -5.34 -10.70
C THR A 165 -18.72 -4.96 -12.18
N GLY A 166 -17.78 -5.39 -13.03
CA GLY A 166 -17.81 -5.11 -14.47
C GLY A 166 -17.52 -3.65 -14.84
N ARG A 167 -17.10 -2.80 -13.88
CA ARG A 167 -16.72 -1.41 -14.12
C ARG A 167 -15.33 -1.25 -14.75
N GLY A 168 -14.56 -2.34 -14.84
CA GLY A 168 -13.15 -2.34 -15.26
C GLY A 168 -12.85 -2.30 -16.76
N ILE A 169 -13.83 -2.25 -17.67
CA ILE A 169 -13.56 -2.14 -19.12
C ILE A 169 -14.44 -1.04 -19.75
N GLY A 170 -14.10 0.21 -19.46
CA GLY A 170 -14.52 1.34 -20.29
C GLY A 170 -13.70 1.34 -21.58
N ARG A 171 -14.31 0.89 -22.68
CA ARG A 171 -13.84 1.05 -24.06
C ARG A 171 -13.17 2.42 -24.27
N ALA A 172 -11.92 2.44 -24.71
CA ALA A 172 -11.40 3.58 -25.45
C ALA A 172 -12.22 3.69 -26.74
N ALA A 173 -13.29 4.49 -26.72
CA ALA A 173 -14.03 4.87 -27.90
C ALA A 173 -13.10 5.73 -28.76
N SER A 174 -12.51 5.12 -29.79
CA SER A 174 -11.88 5.85 -30.89
C SER A 174 -12.92 6.80 -31.49
N LYS A 175 -12.75 8.10 -31.26
CA LYS A 175 -13.47 9.13 -31.99
C LYS A 175 -12.98 9.08 -33.44
N ARG A 176 -13.68 8.35 -34.32
CA ARG A 176 -13.61 8.63 -35.76
C ARG A 176 -14.24 10.00 -35.98
N ALA A 177 -13.43 10.91 -36.52
CA ALA A 177 -13.90 12.20 -37.00
C ALA A 177 -14.74 11.96 -38.26
N GLU A 178 -16.04 12.27 -38.19
CA GLU A 178 -16.87 12.45 -39.39
C GLU A 178 -16.57 13.86 -39.94
N GLY A 179 -15.74 13.90 -40.97
CA GLY A 179 -15.49 15.07 -41.80
C GLY A 179 -16.63 15.25 -42.79
N ARG A 180 -17.34 16.37 -42.62
CA ARG A 180 -18.48 16.86 -43.39
C ARG A 180 -18.14 17.08 -44.88
N ALA A 181 -19.10 16.76 -45.74
CA ALA A 181 -19.12 16.92 -47.19
C ALA A 181 -18.82 18.34 -47.70
N ILE A 182 -18.27 18.42 -48.93
CA ILE A 182 -18.47 19.55 -49.84
C ILE A 182 -18.70 19.00 -51.25
N SER A 183 -19.90 19.23 -51.78
CA SER A 183 -20.22 19.19 -53.21
C SER A 183 -19.75 20.49 -53.88
N ARG A 184 -19.13 20.37 -55.06
CA ARG A 184 -19.37 21.21 -56.24
C ARG A 184 -19.06 20.38 -57.49
#